data_AF-D7FPC1-F1
#
_entry.id   AF-D7FPC1-F1
#
_cell.length_a   1.000
_cell.length_b   1.000
_cell.length_c   1.000
_cell.angle_alpha   90.00
_cell.angle_beta   90.00
_cell.angle_gamma   90.00
#
_symmetry.space_group_name_H-M   'P 1'
#
loop_
_entity.id
_entity.type
_entity.pdbx_description
1 polymer ?
#
loop_
_entity_poly.entity_id
_entity_poly.type
_entity_poly.pdbx_seq_one_letter_code
_entity_poly.pdbx_strand_id
1 'polypeptide(L)'
;MSTSFAAGVLAYMLATFNGGYLWHLVLFNDMYLSLKVWTRFPEDIGLQLGASAVLLQALLVAYMLPIFQRATGRSGTLSGALFGLWVAGLVFSVAVLAHSAKNQTACVEGFVAMEGLYCLLQFPLSCSFVAFSQGRAARQAPSKKAT
;
A
#
# COMPACT_ATOMS: atom_id res chain seq x y z
N MET A 1 -1.79 18.31 12.78
CA MET A 1 -2.20 17.44 11.65
C MET A 1 -3.72 17.38 11.59
N SER A 2 -4.33 17.36 10.40
CA SER A 2 -5.77 17.11 10.27
C SER A 2 -6.10 15.69 10.75
N THR A 3 -7.16 15.52 11.54
CA THR A 3 -7.64 14.20 12.00
C THR A 3 -7.92 13.25 10.84
N SER A 4 -8.39 13.78 9.71
CA SER A 4 -8.59 13.02 8.48
C SER A 4 -7.27 12.47 7.92
N PHE A 5 -6.22 13.29 7.87
CA PHE A 5 -4.90 12.83 7.39
C PHE A 5 -4.36 11.68 8.24
N ALA A 6 -4.37 11.83 9.57
CA ALA A 6 -3.92 10.80 10.49
C ALA A 6 -4.72 9.49 10.36
N ALA A 7 -6.05 9.58 10.21
CA ALA A 7 -6.90 8.42 9.95
C ALA A 7 -6.56 7.71 8.63
N GLY A 8 -6.17 8.47 7.59
CA GLY A 8 -5.69 7.91 6.33
C GLY A 8 -4.38 7.15 6.48
N VAL A 9 -3.39 7.75 7.16
CA VAL A 9 -2.09 7.11 7.41
C VAL A 9 -2.27 5.79 8.16
N LEU A 10 -3.02 5.80 9.27
CA LEU A 10 -3.26 4.60 10.08
C LEU A 10 -4.02 3.53 9.30
N ALA A 11 -5.04 3.90 8.53
CA ALA A 11 -5.80 2.95 7.71
C ALA A 11 -4.90 2.27 6.66
N TYR A 12 -4.02 3.03 6.00
CA TYR A 12 -3.08 2.46 5.04
C TYR A 12 -2.10 1.51 5.72
N MET A 13 -1.47 1.95 6.82
CA MET A 13 -0.49 1.13 7.52
C MET A 13 -1.10 -0.19 7.98
N LEU A 14 -2.28 -0.16 8.60
CA LEU A 14 -2.97 -1.37 9.06
C LEU A 14 -3.36 -2.27 7.90
N ALA A 15 -3.92 -1.73 6.81
CA ALA A 15 -4.28 -2.53 5.65
C ALA A 15 -3.06 -3.19 4.99
N THR A 16 -1.96 -2.45 4.84
CA THR A 16 -0.73 -2.93 4.20
C THR A 16 0.07 -3.89 5.06
N PHE A 17 0.20 -3.64 6.36
CA PHE A 17 0.89 -4.57 7.24
C PHE A 17 0.16 -5.90 7.35
N ASN A 18 -1.16 -5.88 7.62
CA ASN A 18 -1.92 -7.12 7.76
C ASN A 18 -2.02 -7.87 6.42
N GLY A 19 -2.25 -7.15 5.32
CA GLY A 19 -2.30 -7.74 3.98
C GLY A 19 -0.97 -8.38 3.58
N GLY A 20 0.14 -7.66 3.78
CA GLY A 20 1.48 -8.17 3.49
C GLY A 20 1.88 -9.34 4.38
N TYR A 21 1.58 -9.29 5.68
CA TYR A 21 1.82 -10.41 6.59
C TYR A 21 1.07 -11.67 6.11
N LEU A 22 -0.22 -11.56 5.84
CA LEU A 22 -1.03 -12.67 5.36
C LEU A 22 -0.50 -13.21 4.02
N TRP A 23 -0.14 -12.32 3.10
CA TRP A 23 0.35 -12.73 1.78
C TRP A 23 1.71 -13.44 1.87
N HIS A 24 2.72 -12.78 2.45
CA HIS A 24 4.11 -13.22 2.41
C HIS A 24 4.42 -14.32 3.43
N LEU A 25 3.75 -14.33 4.59
CA LEU A 25 4.10 -15.22 5.70
C LEU A 25 3.07 -16.33 5.96
N VAL A 26 1.83 -16.18 5.49
CA VAL A 26 0.78 -17.19 5.72
C VAL A 26 0.41 -17.91 4.43
N LEU A 27 0.04 -17.18 3.37
CA LEU A 27 -0.53 -17.79 2.16
C LEU A 27 0.54 -18.30 1.18
N PHE A 28 1.58 -17.51 0.92
CA PHE A 28 2.57 -17.82 -0.11
C PHE A 28 3.98 -18.07 0.44
N ASN A 29 4.11 -18.35 1.73
CA ASN A 29 5.41 -18.51 2.37
C ASN A 29 6.31 -19.56 1.68
N ASP A 30 5.76 -20.75 1.40
CA ASP A 30 6.48 -21.82 0.72
C ASP A 30 6.94 -21.41 -0.69
N MET A 31 6.09 -20.67 -1.42
CA MET A 31 6.43 -20.18 -2.74
C MET A 31 7.58 -19.18 -2.67
N TYR A 32 7.53 -18.26 -1.72
CA TYR A 32 8.61 -17.31 -1.43
C TYR A 32 9.94 -17.98 -1.07
N LEU A 33 9.90 -19.05 -0.27
CA LEU A 33 11.08 -19.86 0.06
C LEU A 33 11.64 -20.57 -1.18
N SER A 34 10.77 -21.16 -2.00
CA SER A 34 11.17 -21.85 -3.24
C SER A 34 11.79 -20.90 -4.27
N LEU A 35 11.31 -19.65 -4.33
CA LEU A 35 11.79 -18.61 -5.23
C LEU A 35 13.13 -18.00 -4.78
N LYS A 36 13.58 -18.32 -3.56
CA LYS A 36 14.82 -17.81 -2.93
C LYS A 36 14.87 -16.27 -2.87
N VAL A 37 13.73 -15.62 -2.70
CA VAL A 37 13.58 -14.16 -2.70
C VAL A 37 14.18 -13.52 -1.43
N TRP A 38 14.19 -14.24 -0.31
CA TRP A 38 14.74 -13.74 0.95
C TRP A 38 16.28 -13.82 0.97
N THR A 39 16.94 -12.77 0.50
CA THR A 39 18.39 -12.62 0.63
C THR A 39 18.76 -11.89 1.92
N ARG A 40 19.38 -12.65 2.85
CA ARG A 40 20.23 -12.26 3.99
C ARG A 40 20.31 -10.75 4.30
N PHE A 41 19.29 -10.20 4.95
CA PHE A 41 19.49 -9.09 5.89
C PHE A 41 19.34 -9.65 7.31
N PRO A 42 20.03 -9.09 8.30
CA PRO A 42 19.62 -9.25 9.70
C PRO A 42 18.11 -8.98 9.79
N GLU A 43 17.36 -9.89 10.41
CA GLU A 43 15.88 -9.86 10.43
C GLU A 43 15.32 -8.51 10.93
N ASP A 44 16.06 -7.85 11.81
CA ASP A 44 15.76 -6.54 12.39
C ASP A 44 15.84 -5.40 11.36
N ILE A 45 16.89 -5.36 10.53
CA ILE A 45 17.07 -4.31 9.51
C ILE A 45 16.01 -4.43 8.42
N GLY A 46 15.71 -5.66 7.97
CA GLY A 46 14.69 -5.91 6.95
C GLY A 46 13.31 -5.43 7.39
N LEU A 47 12.91 -5.74 8.63
CA LEU A 47 11.64 -5.31 9.20
C LEU A 47 11.56 -3.78 9.33
N GLN A 48 12.64 -3.12 9.78
CA GLN A 48 12.70 -1.66 9.90
C GLN A 48 12.56 -0.97 8.54
N LEU A 49 13.26 -1.47 7.52
CA LEU A 49 13.16 -0.93 6.15
C LEU A 49 11.76 -1.14 5.56
N GLY A 50 11.17 -2.32 5.75
CA GLY A 50 9.80 -2.61 5.34
C GLY A 50 8.78 -1.68 6.01
N ALA A 51 8.87 -1.52 7.34
CA ALA A 51 8.01 -0.62 8.10
C ALA A 51 8.16 0.84 7.65
N SER A 52 9.39 1.28 7.39
CA SER A 52 9.70 2.63 6.91
C SER A 52 9.12 2.87 5.51
N ALA A 53 9.21 1.89 4.61
CA ALA A 53 8.61 1.96 3.28
C ALA A 53 7.08 2.09 3.37
N VAL A 54 6.43 1.27 4.20
CA VAL A 54 4.98 1.35 4.41
C VAL A 54 4.57 2.69 5.01
N LEU A 55 5.32 3.22 5.97
CA LEU A 55 5.04 4.53 6.55
C LEU A 55 5.14 5.64 5.50
N LEU A 56 6.20 5.64 4.67
CA LEU A 56 6.36 6.63 3.62
C LEU A 56 5.22 6.54 2.58
N GLN A 57 4.87 5.33 2.15
CA GLN A 57 3.73 5.10 1.27
C GLN A 57 2.42 5.59 1.91
N ALA A 58 2.20 5.34 3.21
CA ALA A 58 1.01 5.79 3.93
C ALA A 58 0.89 7.31 3.94
N LEU A 59 2.00 8.02 4.22
CA LEU A 59 2.05 9.48 4.20
C LEU A 59 1.72 10.03 2.80
N LEU A 60 2.32 9.45 1.76
CA LEU A 60 2.09 9.85 0.38
C LEU A 60 0.65 9.60 -0.07
N VAL A 61 0.12 8.39 0.18
CA VAL A 61 -1.25 8.02 -0.21
C VAL A 61 -2.28 8.88 0.54
N ALA A 62 -2.12 9.06 1.86
CA ALA A 62 -3.02 9.89 2.65
C ALA A 62 -3.00 11.35 2.22
N TYR A 63 -1.89 11.84 1.67
CA TYR A 63 -1.77 13.21 1.16
C TYR A 63 -2.31 13.36 -0.28
N MET A 64 -1.98 12.42 -1.17
CA MET A 64 -2.28 12.49 -2.60
C MET A 64 -3.72 12.13 -2.93
N LEU A 65 -4.34 11.22 -2.17
CA LEU A 65 -5.70 10.76 -2.46
C LEU A 65 -6.75 11.90 -2.47
N PRO A 66 -6.78 12.84 -1.50
CA PRO A 66 -7.67 14.00 -1.58
C PRO A 66 -7.43 14.89 -2.79
N ILE A 67 -6.17 15.00 -3.24
CA ILE A 67 -5.81 15.78 -4.45
C ILE A 67 -6.38 15.09 -5.68
N PHE A 68 -6.21 13.77 -5.78
CA PHE A 68 -6.80 12.96 -6.85
C PHE A 68 -8.34 13.06 -6.88
N GLN A 69 -8.99 12.98 -5.72
CA GLN A 69 -10.45 13.12 -5.59
C GLN A 69 -10.93 14.50 -6.09
N ARG A 70 -10.26 15.58 -5.70
CA ARG A 70 -10.57 16.94 -6.18
C ARG A 70 -10.37 17.08 -7.69
N ALA A 71 -9.25 16.57 -8.22
CA ALA A 71 -8.92 16.67 -9.63
C ALA A 71 -9.89 15.89 -10.53
N THR A 72 -10.42 14.77 -10.05
CA THR A 72 -11.32 13.90 -10.84
C THR A 72 -12.80 14.11 -10.55
N GLY A 73 -13.15 14.91 -9.54
CA GLY A 73 -14.53 15.04 -9.03
C GLY A 73 -15.08 13.76 -8.40
N ARG A 74 -14.27 12.72 -8.22
CA ARG A 74 -14.67 11.44 -7.62
C ARG A 74 -14.48 11.46 -6.12
N SER A 75 -15.33 10.75 -5.39
CA SER A 75 -15.21 10.60 -3.93
C SER A 75 -15.54 9.17 -3.48
N GLY A 76 -15.29 8.87 -2.20
CA GLY A 76 -15.61 7.56 -1.61
C GLY A 76 -14.64 6.44 -1.97
N THR A 77 -14.99 5.22 -1.59
CA THR A 77 -14.10 4.04 -1.69
C THR A 77 -13.70 3.67 -3.10
N LEU A 78 -14.58 3.91 -4.09
CA LEU A 78 -14.28 3.68 -5.51
C LEU A 78 -13.16 4.59 -6.00
N SER A 79 -13.13 5.86 -5.58
CA SER A 79 -12.02 6.77 -5.90
C SER A 79 -10.70 6.28 -5.30
N GLY A 80 -10.76 5.70 -4.10
CA GLY A 80 -9.63 5.02 -3.47
C GLY A 80 -9.14 3.82 -4.28
N ALA A 81 -10.04 2.96 -4.74
CA ALA A 81 -9.68 1.79 -5.55
C ALA A 81 -8.98 2.20 -6.87
N LEU A 82 -9.55 3.18 -7.58
CA LEU A 82 -8.99 3.70 -8.83
C LEU A 82 -7.62 4.35 -8.63
N PHE A 83 -7.48 5.15 -7.57
CA PHE A 83 -6.17 5.70 -7.19
C PHE A 83 -5.18 4.59 -6.83
N GLY A 84 -5.63 3.57 -6.11
CA GLY A 84 -4.83 2.41 -5.75
C GLY A 84 -4.33 1.62 -6.95
N LEU A 85 -5.05 1.59 -8.08
CA LEU A 85 -4.55 0.99 -9.32
C LEU A 85 -3.34 1.75 -9.89
N TRP A 86 -3.32 3.09 -9.79
CA TRP A 86 -2.15 3.87 -10.16
C TRP A 86 -0.96 3.60 -9.24
N VAL A 87 -1.21 3.51 -7.93
CA VAL A 87 -0.17 3.14 -6.96
C VAL A 87 0.33 1.72 -7.22
N ALA A 88 -0.56 0.78 -7.54
CA ALA A 88 -0.20 -0.59 -7.90
C ALA A 88 0.75 -0.62 -9.11
N GLY A 89 0.43 0.10 -10.18
CA GLY A 89 1.29 0.18 -11.37
C GLY A 89 2.67 0.76 -11.05
N LEU A 90 2.71 1.84 -10.26
CA LEU A 90 3.97 2.45 -9.83
C LEU A 90 4.80 1.47 -9.00
N VAL A 91 4.21 0.87 -7.95
CA VAL A 91 4.94 -0.05 -7.07
C VAL A 91 5.36 -1.31 -7.81
N PHE A 92 4.49 -1.88 -8.65
CA PHE A 92 4.85 -3.01 -9.51
C PHE A 92 6.10 -2.71 -10.35
N SER A 93 6.16 -1.53 -10.97
CA SER A 93 7.33 -1.15 -11.77
C SER A 93 8.64 -1.06 -10.96
N VAL A 94 8.60 -0.46 -9.77
CA VAL A 94 9.83 -0.18 -8.98
C VAL A 94 10.21 -1.30 -8.01
N ALA A 95 9.24 -2.08 -7.53
CA ALA A 95 9.45 -3.10 -6.51
C ALA A 95 9.41 -4.52 -7.09
N VAL A 96 8.69 -4.76 -8.18
CA VAL A 96 8.57 -6.10 -8.79
C VAL A 96 9.45 -6.21 -10.02
N LEU A 97 9.26 -5.35 -11.02
CA LEU A 97 10.05 -5.40 -12.25
C LEU A 97 11.52 -5.05 -12.01
N ALA A 98 11.80 -3.95 -11.31
CA ALA A 98 13.18 -3.56 -11.03
C ALA A 98 13.89 -4.55 -10.08
N HIS A 99 13.17 -5.20 -9.17
CA HIS A 99 13.73 -6.29 -8.36
C HIS A 99 14.10 -7.49 -9.24
N SER A 100 13.18 -7.91 -10.10
CA SER A 100 13.38 -9.04 -11.03
C SER A 100 14.55 -8.82 -11.98
N ALA A 101 14.81 -7.57 -12.37
CA ALA A 101 15.92 -7.23 -13.25
C ALA A 101 17.30 -7.24 -12.55
N LYS A 102 17.33 -7.11 -11.22
CA LYS A 102 18.57 -6.92 -10.45
C LYS A 102 18.93 -8.09 -9.54
N ASN A 103 17.95 -8.91 -9.16
CA ASN A 103 18.12 -9.99 -8.21
C ASN A 103 17.91 -11.35 -8.88
N GLN A 104 18.68 -12.35 -8.44
CA GLN A 104 18.50 -13.72 -8.89
C GLN A 104 17.34 -14.34 -8.12
N THR A 105 16.24 -14.60 -8.83
CA THR A 105 15.11 -15.40 -8.34
C THR A 105 15.11 -16.74 -9.06
N ALA A 106 14.65 -17.81 -8.39
CA ALA A 106 14.64 -19.14 -9.01
C ALA A 106 13.69 -19.23 -10.22
N CYS A 107 12.61 -18.42 -10.22
CA CYS A 107 11.69 -18.27 -11.34
C CYS A 107 11.17 -16.83 -11.40
N VAL A 108 11.64 -16.06 -12.39
CA VAL A 108 11.26 -14.65 -12.56
C VAL A 108 9.78 -14.50 -12.90
N GLU A 109 9.26 -15.31 -13.81
CA GLU A 109 7.85 -15.25 -14.23
C GLU A 109 6.90 -15.53 -13.08
N GLY A 110 7.18 -16.56 -12.28
CA GLY A 110 6.39 -16.90 -11.09
C GLY A 110 6.40 -15.79 -10.04
N PHE A 111 7.56 -15.18 -9.80
CA PHE A 111 7.67 -14.02 -8.91
C PHE A 111 6.88 -12.82 -9.41
N VAL A 112 7.06 -12.44 -10.68
CA VAL A 112 6.37 -11.29 -11.30
C VAL A 112 4.85 -11.49 -11.30
N ALA A 113 4.37 -12.69 -11.62
CA ALA A 113 2.94 -13.00 -11.63
C ALA A 113 2.33 -12.92 -10.22
N MET A 114 2.98 -13.53 -9.23
CA MET A 114 2.54 -13.49 -7.83
C MET A 114 2.51 -12.06 -7.29
N GLU A 115 3.62 -11.34 -7.41
CA GLU A 115 3.72 -9.99 -6.85
C GLU A 115 2.90 -8.97 -7.63
N GLY A 116 2.73 -9.19 -8.94
CA GLY A 116 1.78 -8.43 -9.75
C GLY A 116 0.35 -8.59 -9.23
N LEU A 117 -0.08 -9.83 -8.95
CA LEU A 117 -1.40 -10.09 -8.37
C LEU A 117 -1.53 -9.45 -6.99
N TYR A 118 -0.50 -9.55 -6.15
CA TYR A 118 -0.48 -8.89 -4.84
C TYR A 118 -0.67 -7.37 -4.98
N CYS A 119 0.08 -6.71 -5.86
CA CYS A 119 -0.06 -5.27 -6.10
C CYS A 119 -1.48 -4.89 -6.54
N LEU A 120 -2.04 -5.65 -7.48
CA LEU A 120 -3.39 -5.41 -8.01
C LEU A 120 -4.49 -5.58 -6.97
N LEU A 121 -4.29 -6.42 -5.95
CA LEU A 121 -5.25 -6.60 -4.86
C LEU A 121 -4.98 -5.60 -3.73
N GLN A 122 -3.74 -5.52 -3.26
CA GLN A 122 -3.36 -4.80 -2.06
C GLN A 122 -3.60 -3.29 -2.16
N PHE A 123 -3.14 -2.64 -3.24
CA PHE A 123 -3.17 -1.19 -3.32
C PHE A 123 -4.58 -0.62 -3.53
N PRO A 124 -5.43 -1.18 -4.42
CA PRO A 124 -6.83 -0.77 -4.49
C PRO A 124 -7.57 -0.94 -3.17
N LEU A 125 -7.41 -2.08 -2.49
CA LEU A 125 -8.05 -2.33 -1.20
C LEU A 125 -7.58 -1.33 -0.13
N SER A 126 -6.26 -1.14 0.00
CA SER A 126 -5.68 -0.23 0.98
C SER A 126 -6.13 1.22 0.74
N CYS A 127 -6.09 1.67 -0.52
CA CYS A 127 -6.50 3.03 -0.86
C CYS A 127 -8.02 3.24 -0.69
N SER A 128 -8.85 2.20 -0.89
CA SER A 128 -10.26 2.24 -0.52
C SER A 128 -10.47 2.40 0.98
N PHE A 129 -9.69 1.70 1.82
CA PHE A 129 -9.73 1.90 3.28
C PHE A 129 -9.32 3.31 3.69
N VAL A 130 -8.29 3.89 3.06
CA VAL A 130 -7.90 5.29 3.27
C VAL A 130 -9.04 6.23 2.88
N ALA A 131 -9.64 6.06 1.70
CA ALA A 131 -10.76 6.90 1.26
C ALA A 131 -11.93 6.87 2.24
N PHE A 132 -12.23 5.68 2.78
CA PHE A 132 -13.26 5.49 3.79
C PHE A 132 -12.91 6.18 5.11
N SER A 133 -11.71 5.96 5.63
CA SER A 133 -11.30 6.51 6.93
C SER A 133 -11.21 8.04 6.91
N GLN A 134 -10.60 8.60 5.87
CA GLN A 134 -10.51 10.04 5.68
C GLN A 134 -11.88 10.69 5.50
N GLY A 135 -12.76 10.05 4.72
CA GLY A 135 -14.13 10.50 4.50
C GLY A 135 -14.98 10.48 5.77
N ARG A 136 -14.80 9.48 6.65
CA ARG A 136 -15.48 9.45 7.96
C ARG A 136 -14.94 10.49 8.91
N ALA A 137 -13.61 10.59 9.04
CA ALA A 137 -12.96 11.54 9.92
C ALA A 137 -13.28 13.00 9.54
N ALA A 138 -13.38 13.31 8.24
CA ALA A 138 -13.77 14.62 7.76
C ALA A 138 -15.21 15.00 8.12
N ARG A 139 -16.14 14.03 8.14
CA ARG A 139 -17.55 14.25 8.55
C ARG A 139 -17.72 14.44 10.05
N GLN A 140 -16.82 13.87 10.86
CA GLN A 140 -16.85 13.95 12.32
C GLN A 140 -16.14 15.19 12.86
N ALA A 141 -15.41 15.94 12.02
CA ALA A 141 -14.73 17.14 12.46
C ALA A 141 -15.76 18.21 12.86
N PRO A 142 -15.62 18.83 14.05
CA PRO A 142 -16.55 19.86 14.50
C PRO A 142 -16.57 21.02 13.51
N SER A 143 -17.78 21.43 13.10
CA SER A 143 -17.99 22.62 12.28
C SER A 143 -17.40 23.81 13.02
N LYS A 144 -16.32 24.40 12.49
CA LYS A 144 -15.87 25.72 12.92
C LYS A 144 -16.97 26.70 12.53
N LYS A 145 -17.91 26.98 13.43
CA LYS A 145 -18.83 28.10 13.28
C LYS A 145 -17.98 29.36 13.12
N ALA A 146 -18.18 30.07 12.01
CA ALA A 146 -17.59 31.38 11.78
C ALA A 146 -18.08 32.33 12.88
N THR A 147 -17.14 32.80 13.70
CA THR A 147 -17.26 34.05 14.45
C THR A 147 -17.00 35.22 13.53
#